data_AF-U1RGD3-F1
#
_entry.id   AF-U1RGD3-F1
#
_cell.length_a   1.000
_cell.length_b   1.000
_cell.length_c   1.000
_cell.angle_alpha   90.00
_cell.angle_beta   90.00
_cell.angle_gamma   90.00
#
_symmetry.space_group_name_H-M   'P 1'
#
loop_
_entity.id
_entity.type
_entity.pdbx_description
1 polymer ?
#
loop_
_entity_poly.entity_id
_entity_poly.type
_entity_poly.pdbx_seq_one_letter_code
_entity_poly.pdbx_strand_id
1 'polypeptide(L)'
;MTSPASLEAIVNEVFIELPMTRNHIALSRDYQRLVVVPATANFLASAATGGARNGVELMLIAMPTPSVIVPAMNGIMWSKPAIQRNILALKEDGHTVLAPQEREVYEAASKDFRSGVAASTPYEVANAVREISDATAGSW
;
A
#
# COMPACT_ATOMS: atom_id res chain seq x y z
N MET A 1 -3.90 18.26 -5.05
CA MET A 1 -3.38 16.91 -5.34
C MET A 1 -1.93 17.04 -5.78
N THR A 2 -1.06 16.15 -5.34
CA THR A 2 0.32 16.04 -5.83
C THR A 2 0.30 15.60 -7.28
N SER A 3 0.89 16.39 -8.18
CA SER A 3 0.96 16.03 -9.60
C SER A 3 2.03 14.97 -9.84
N PRO A 4 1.94 14.14 -10.90
CA PRO A 4 3.02 13.22 -11.28
C PRO A 4 4.38 13.93 -11.43
N ALA A 5 4.40 15.12 -12.05
CA ALA A 5 5.61 15.92 -12.22
C ALA A 5 6.26 16.33 -10.88
N SER A 6 5.46 16.49 -9.81
CA SER A 6 5.99 16.77 -8.48
C SER A 6 6.71 15.56 -7.88
N LEU A 7 6.34 14.34 -8.27
CA LEU A 7 6.98 13.11 -7.81
C LEU A 7 8.31 12.85 -8.53
N GLU A 8 8.42 13.23 -9.80
CA GLU A 8 9.67 13.07 -10.59
C GLU A 8 10.89 13.73 -9.94
N ALA A 9 10.69 14.74 -9.09
CA ALA A 9 11.76 15.39 -8.33
C ALA A 9 12.35 14.52 -7.19
N ILE A 10 11.64 13.47 -6.76
CA ILE A 10 11.97 12.68 -5.56
C ILE A 10 11.95 11.16 -5.79
N VAL A 11 11.64 10.70 -7.01
CA VAL A 11 11.68 9.27 -7.37
C VAL A 11 12.47 9.07 -8.66
N ASN A 12 12.95 7.84 -8.89
CA ASN A 12 13.68 7.51 -10.11
C ASN A 12 12.77 7.47 -11.35
N GLU A 13 11.56 6.93 -11.20
CA GLU A 13 10.60 6.74 -12.30
C GLU A 13 9.17 6.93 -11.79
N VAL A 14 8.31 7.54 -12.61
CA VAL A 14 6.87 7.68 -12.36
C VAL A 14 6.10 6.99 -13.47
N PHE A 15 5.19 6.10 -13.10
CA PHE A 15 4.30 5.40 -14.02
C PHE A 15 2.86 5.89 -13.81
N ILE A 16 2.28 6.54 -14.82
CA ILE A 16 0.85 6.89 -14.84
C ILE A 16 0.04 5.68 -15.35
N GLU A 17 0.56 5.04 -16.38
CA GLU A 17 0.12 3.74 -16.89
C GLU A 17 1.35 2.86 -17.11
N LEU A 18 1.15 1.53 -17.17
CA LEU A 18 2.23 0.58 -17.43
C LEU A 18 2.37 0.36 -18.94
N PRO A 19 3.41 0.88 -19.60
CA PRO A 19 3.60 0.64 -21.03
C PRO A 19 4.00 -0.82 -21.27
N MET A 20 3.77 -1.35 -22.48
CA MET A 20 4.09 -2.75 -22.80
C MET A 20 5.55 -3.14 -22.53
N THR A 21 6.49 -2.21 -22.71
CA THR A 21 7.92 -2.39 -22.47
C THR A 21 8.29 -2.45 -20.99
N ARG A 22 7.50 -1.80 -20.12
CA ARG A 22 7.64 -1.78 -18.65
C ARG A 22 6.32 -2.23 -18.02
N ASN A 23 5.81 -3.37 -18.48
CA ASN A 23 4.57 -3.94 -17.97
C ASN A 23 4.80 -4.59 -16.58
N HIS A 24 3.72 -5.06 -15.95
CA HIS A 24 3.76 -5.62 -14.61
C HIS A 24 4.72 -6.82 -14.45
N ILE A 25 4.91 -7.65 -15.49
CA ILE A 25 5.87 -8.76 -15.46
C ILE A 25 7.30 -8.28 -15.61
N ALA A 26 7.53 -7.29 -16.48
CA ALA A 26 8.87 -6.72 -16.64
C ALA A 26 9.31 -6.02 -15.34
N LEU A 27 8.44 -5.20 -14.77
CA LEU A 27 8.72 -4.50 -13.51
C LEU A 27 8.87 -5.48 -12.34
N SER A 28 8.06 -6.53 -12.23
CA SER A 28 8.19 -7.48 -11.11
C SER A 28 9.51 -8.26 -11.09
N ARG A 29 10.26 -8.27 -12.20
CA ARG A 29 11.62 -8.83 -12.27
C ARG A 29 12.69 -7.85 -11.81
N ASP A 30 12.44 -6.55 -11.98
CA ASP A 30 13.40 -5.50 -11.65
C ASP A 30 13.29 -5.06 -10.19
N TYR A 31 12.12 -5.21 -9.58
CA TYR A 31 11.86 -4.83 -8.20
C TYR A 31 11.71 -6.05 -7.29
N GLN A 32 12.36 -6.01 -6.12
CA GLN A 32 12.22 -7.08 -5.12
C GLN A 32 11.05 -6.86 -4.15
N ARG A 33 10.47 -5.67 -4.11
CA ARG A 33 9.43 -5.29 -3.15
C ARG A 33 8.42 -4.33 -3.76
N LEU A 34 7.18 -4.44 -3.29
CA LEU A 34 6.12 -3.48 -3.56
C LEU A 34 5.60 -2.93 -2.22
N VAL A 35 5.47 -1.61 -2.17
CA VAL A 35 4.89 -0.87 -1.04
C VAL A 35 3.72 -0.05 -1.58
N VAL A 36 2.54 -0.24 -1.01
CA VAL A 36 1.33 0.49 -1.41
C VAL A 36 1.00 1.51 -0.32
N VAL A 37 1.29 2.78 -0.62
CA VAL A 37 1.08 3.91 0.29
C VAL A 37 0.59 5.16 -0.47
N PRO A 38 -0.57 5.73 -0.10
CA PRO A 38 -1.61 5.14 0.77
C PRO A 38 -2.39 4.02 0.05
N ALA A 39 -2.85 3.03 0.81
CA ALA A 39 -3.79 2.01 0.36
C ALA A 39 -5.24 2.38 0.73
N THR A 40 -6.12 2.46 -0.27
CA THR A 40 -7.53 2.83 -0.06
C THR A 40 -8.39 1.62 0.31
N ALA A 41 -9.59 1.87 0.85
CA ALA A 41 -10.60 0.82 1.07
C ALA A 41 -10.91 0.00 -0.19
N ASN A 42 -10.96 0.65 -1.37
CA ASN A 42 -11.18 -0.02 -2.65
C ASN A 42 -10.00 -0.94 -3.02
N PHE A 43 -8.76 -0.47 -2.84
CA PHE A 43 -7.59 -1.29 -3.06
C PHE A 43 -7.60 -2.54 -2.16
N LEU A 44 -7.89 -2.38 -0.86
CA LEU A 44 -7.96 -3.52 0.06
C LEU A 44 -9.01 -4.55 -0.36
N ALA A 45 -10.18 -4.12 -0.83
CA ALA A 45 -11.22 -5.01 -1.31
C ALA A 45 -10.81 -5.75 -2.61
N SER A 46 -10.21 -5.04 -3.56
CA SER A 46 -9.73 -5.65 -4.81
C SER A 46 -8.60 -6.64 -4.53
N ALA A 47 -7.58 -6.21 -3.77
CA ALA A 47 -6.42 -7.02 -3.42
C ALA A 47 -6.79 -8.31 -2.68
N ALA A 48 -7.65 -8.23 -1.66
CA ALA A 48 -8.07 -9.38 -0.87
C ALA A 48 -8.89 -10.42 -1.67
N THR A 49 -9.30 -10.10 -2.90
CA THR A 49 -10.05 -10.99 -3.78
C THR A 49 -9.32 -11.30 -5.08
N GLY A 50 -8.02 -10.97 -5.17
CA GLY A 50 -7.20 -11.21 -6.37
C GLY A 50 -7.57 -10.32 -7.57
N GLY A 51 -8.10 -9.13 -7.33
CA GLY A 51 -8.43 -8.17 -8.38
C GLY A 51 -7.18 -7.51 -9.00
N ALA A 52 -7.24 -7.23 -10.30
CA ALA A 52 -6.16 -6.64 -11.10
C ALA A 52 -6.69 -5.57 -12.07
N ARG A 53 -7.29 -4.50 -11.54
CA ARG A 53 -8.04 -3.52 -12.35
C ARG A 53 -7.20 -2.34 -12.82
N ASN A 54 -6.02 -2.14 -12.26
CA ASN A 54 -5.10 -1.05 -12.58
C ASN A 54 -3.65 -1.51 -12.43
N GLY A 55 -2.69 -0.66 -12.81
CA GLY A 55 -1.26 -0.98 -12.76
C GLY A 55 -0.75 -1.39 -11.37
N VAL A 56 -1.25 -0.77 -10.30
CA VAL A 56 -0.83 -1.09 -8.93
C VAL A 56 -1.34 -2.48 -8.51
N GLU A 57 -2.59 -2.80 -8.81
CA GLU A 57 -3.17 -4.11 -8.53
C GLU A 57 -2.54 -5.22 -9.40
N LEU A 58 -2.23 -4.94 -10.67
CA LEU A 58 -1.47 -5.85 -11.52
C LEU A 58 -0.07 -6.11 -10.96
N MET A 59 0.62 -5.06 -10.50
CA MET A 59 1.92 -5.22 -9.83
C MET A 59 1.78 -6.09 -8.58
N LEU A 60 0.78 -5.86 -7.73
CA LEU A 60 0.58 -6.67 -6.51
C LEU A 60 0.52 -8.17 -6.82
N ILE A 61 -0.24 -8.57 -7.85
CA ILE A 61 -0.37 -9.99 -8.23
C ILE A 61 0.91 -10.51 -8.91
N ALA A 62 1.59 -9.66 -9.69
CA ALA A 62 2.80 -10.05 -10.42
C ALA A 62 4.05 -10.16 -9.54
N MET A 63 4.05 -9.53 -8.36
CA MET A 63 5.19 -9.52 -7.45
C MET A 63 5.42 -10.91 -6.84
N PRO A 64 6.65 -11.45 -6.90
CA PRO A 64 6.95 -12.78 -6.37
C PRO A 64 7.04 -12.83 -4.83
N THR A 65 7.01 -11.67 -4.17
CA THR A 65 7.15 -11.55 -2.71
C THR A 65 5.95 -10.81 -2.12
N PRO A 66 5.53 -11.14 -0.89
CA PRO A 66 4.50 -10.37 -0.22
C PRO A 66 4.83 -8.88 -0.12
N SER A 67 3.80 -8.04 -0.23
CA SER A 67 3.92 -6.57 -0.25
C SER A 67 3.71 -5.94 1.13
N VAL A 68 4.15 -4.69 1.27
CA VAL A 68 3.79 -3.82 2.42
C VAL A 68 2.61 -2.95 2.02
N ILE A 69 1.53 -3.00 2.79
CA ILE A 69 0.28 -2.28 2.50
C ILE A 69 0.04 -1.30 3.65
N VAL A 70 -0.18 -0.03 3.33
CA VAL A 70 -0.35 1.06 4.31
C VAL A 70 -1.74 1.69 4.15
N PRO A 71 -2.79 1.15 4.82
CA PRO A 71 -4.13 1.69 4.76
C PRO A 71 -4.21 3.16 5.21
N ALA A 72 -4.93 3.96 4.44
CA ALA A 72 -5.29 5.32 4.84
C ALA A 72 -6.76 5.61 4.49
N MET A 73 -7.58 5.81 5.51
CA MET A 73 -9.00 6.13 5.38
C MET A 73 -9.54 6.73 6.68
N ASN A 74 -10.76 7.27 6.63
CA ASN A 74 -11.46 7.75 7.81
C ASN A 74 -11.67 6.63 8.86
N GLY A 75 -11.68 6.98 10.15
CA GLY A 75 -11.87 6.01 11.24
C GLY A 75 -13.18 5.21 11.17
N ILE A 76 -14.27 5.82 10.69
CA ILE A 76 -15.56 5.13 10.46
C ILE A 76 -15.44 4.10 9.33
N MET A 77 -14.65 4.40 8.30
CA MET A 77 -14.38 3.44 7.22
C MET A 77 -13.50 2.30 7.73
N TRP A 78 -12.46 2.63 8.50
CA TRP A 78 -11.55 1.67 9.10
C TRP A 78 -12.29 0.63 9.96
N SER A 79 -13.25 1.06 10.78
CA SER A 79 -14.02 0.16 11.65
C SER A 79 -15.03 -0.75 10.93
N LYS A 80 -15.21 -0.62 9.60
CA LYS A 80 -16.16 -1.46 8.87
C LYS A 80 -15.73 -2.93 8.88
N PRO A 81 -16.64 -3.89 9.15
CA PRO A 81 -16.33 -5.31 9.15
C PRO A 81 -15.71 -5.80 7.82
N ALA A 82 -16.16 -5.25 6.68
CA ALA A 82 -15.61 -5.58 5.38
C ALA A 82 -14.12 -5.22 5.26
N ILE A 83 -13.72 -4.06 5.81
CA ILE A 83 -12.32 -3.61 5.79
C ILE A 83 -11.47 -4.50 6.68
N GLN A 84 -11.94 -4.79 7.89
CA GLN A 84 -11.22 -5.68 8.82
C GLN A 84 -11.05 -7.09 8.24
N ARG A 85 -12.09 -7.65 7.59
CA ARG A 85 -12.00 -8.94 6.91
C ARG A 85 -10.99 -8.93 5.76
N ASN A 86 -10.98 -7.90 4.92
CA ASN A 86 -10.04 -7.80 3.80
C ASN A 86 -8.60 -7.67 4.30
N ILE A 87 -8.38 -6.91 5.38
CA ILE A 87 -7.06 -6.79 6.01
C ILE A 87 -6.59 -8.14 6.56
N LEU A 88 -7.48 -8.88 7.21
CA LEU A 88 -7.16 -10.21 7.72
C LEU A 88 -6.75 -11.14 6.59
N ALA A 89 -7.55 -11.22 5.51
CA ALA A 89 -7.23 -12.03 4.34
C ALA A 89 -5.86 -11.67 3.75
N LEU A 90 -5.57 -10.38 3.56
CA LEU A 90 -4.26 -9.93 3.05
C LEU A 90 -3.09 -10.33 3.97
N LYS A 91 -3.29 -10.30 5.30
CA LYS A 91 -2.29 -10.77 6.26
C LYS A 91 -2.11 -12.28 6.21
N GLU A 92 -3.20 -13.04 6.05
CA GLU A 92 -3.18 -14.50 5.89
C GLU A 92 -2.47 -14.91 4.58
N ASP A 93 -2.61 -14.11 3.52
CA ASP A 93 -1.88 -14.25 2.26
C ASP A 93 -0.38 -13.84 2.37
N GLY A 94 0.08 -13.47 3.57
CA GLY A 94 1.47 -13.16 3.89
C GLY A 94 1.85 -11.69 3.70
N HIS A 95 0.95 -10.81 3.29
CA HIS A 95 1.26 -9.38 3.17
C HIS A 95 1.43 -8.73 4.54
N THR A 96 2.33 -7.76 4.61
CA THR A 96 2.48 -6.94 5.81
C THR A 96 1.55 -5.74 5.70
N VAL A 97 0.48 -5.73 6.50
CA VAL A 97 -0.46 -4.61 6.57
C VAL A 97 -0.17 -3.77 7.81
N LEU A 98 0.30 -2.53 7.61
CA LEU A 98 0.61 -1.59 8.67
C LEU A 98 -0.65 -0.86 9.13
N ALA A 99 -1.19 -1.25 10.28
CA ALA A 99 -2.41 -0.64 10.81
C ALA A 99 -2.21 0.85 11.11
N PRO A 100 -3.21 1.71 10.80
CA PRO A 100 -3.17 3.10 11.21
C PRO A 100 -3.27 3.20 12.74
N GLN A 101 -2.71 4.27 13.29
CA GLN A 101 -2.66 4.51 14.73
C GLN A 101 -3.65 5.60 15.14
N GLU A 102 -4.23 5.49 16.32
CA GLU A 102 -5.09 6.54 16.87
C GLU A 102 -4.25 7.81 17.13
N ARG A 103 -4.64 8.91 16.48
CA ARG A 103 -4.00 10.22 16.60
C ARG A 103 -5.03 11.33 16.36
N GLU A 104 -4.69 12.54 16.76
CA GLU A 104 -5.40 13.72 16.27
C GLU A 104 -5.09 13.91 14.78
N VAL A 105 -6.13 14.00 13.96
CA VAL A 105 -6.02 14.12 12.50
C VAL A 105 -6.91 15.26 12.02
N TYR A 106 -6.45 15.94 10.97
CA TYR A 106 -7.29 16.89 10.25
C TYR A 106 -8.24 16.12 9.33
N GLU A 107 -9.54 16.20 9.57
CA GLU A 107 -10.56 15.57 8.75
C GLU A 107 -11.08 16.56 7.71
N ALA A 108 -10.66 16.39 6.45
CA ALA A 108 -11.04 17.31 5.36
C ALA A 108 -12.56 17.46 5.16
N ALA A 109 -13.34 16.42 5.47
CA ALA A 109 -14.80 16.44 5.35
C ALA A 109 -15.46 17.38 6.36
N SER A 110 -14.98 17.42 7.61
CA SER A 110 -15.48 18.35 8.62
C SER A 110 -14.69 19.65 8.71
N LYS A 111 -13.52 19.73 8.05
CA LYS A 111 -12.58 20.86 8.08
C LYS A 111 -12.09 21.20 9.48
N ASP A 112 -11.91 20.17 10.30
CA ASP A 112 -11.55 20.31 11.70
C ASP A 112 -10.59 19.20 12.14
N PHE A 113 -9.90 19.43 13.26
CA PHE A 113 -9.10 18.40 13.92
C PHE A 113 -10.00 17.51 14.78
N ARG A 114 -9.84 16.20 14.65
CA ARG A 114 -10.60 15.20 15.40
C ARG A 114 -9.70 14.07 15.82
N SER A 115 -10.09 13.40 16.92
CA SER A 115 -9.54 12.08 17.22
C SER A 115 -9.95 11.11 16.11
N GLY A 116 -8.97 10.44 15.51
CA GLY A 116 -9.17 9.51 14.41
C GLY A 116 -7.99 8.59 14.24
N VAL A 117 -7.86 7.99 13.05
CA VAL A 117 -6.75 7.09 12.73
C VAL A 117 -5.85 7.74 11.67
N ALA A 118 -4.55 7.74 11.94
CA ALA A 118 -3.52 8.23 11.03
C ALA A 118 -2.76 7.05 10.42
N ALA A 119 -2.49 7.12 9.12
CA ALA A 119 -1.64 6.13 8.45
C ALA A 119 -0.22 6.13 9.05
N SER A 120 0.48 5.01 8.90
CA SER A 120 1.86 4.87 9.36
C SER A 120 2.77 5.93 8.72
N THR A 121 3.71 6.43 9.52
CA THR A 121 4.71 7.42 9.13
C THR A 121 5.73 6.83 8.15
N PRO A 122 6.43 7.66 7.34
CA PRO A 122 7.49 7.17 6.46
C PRO A 122 8.57 6.33 7.16
N TYR A 123 8.91 6.67 8.41
CA TYR A 123 9.88 5.90 9.20
C TYR A 123 9.36 4.51 9.59
N GLU A 124 8.09 4.41 10.00
CA GLU A 124 7.46 3.11 10.31
C GLU A 124 7.36 2.24 9.05
N VAL A 125 7.01 2.83 7.90
CA VAL A 125 6.99 2.11 6.62
C VAL A 125 8.40 1.62 6.24
N ALA A 126 9.41 2.48 6.35
CA ALA A 126 10.80 2.11 6.05
C ALA A 126 11.32 1.00 6.98
N ASN A 127 10.94 1.01 8.27
CA ASN A 127 11.29 -0.06 9.20
C ASN A 127 10.67 -1.40 8.79
N ALA A 128 9.36 -1.41 8.48
CA ALA A 128 8.69 -2.63 8.05
C ALA A 128 9.32 -3.23 6.78
N VAL A 129 9.70 -2.39 5.81
CA VAL A 129 10.37 -2.84 4.58
C VAL A 129 11.74 -3.47 4.90
N ARG A 130 12.50 -2.89 5.83
CA ARG A 130 13.79 -3.45 6.27
C ARG A 130 13.64 -4.81 6.93
N GLU A 131 12.72 -4.92 7.89
CA GLU A 131 12.47 -6.17 8.63
C GLU A 131 12.10 -7.33 7.70
N ILE A 132 11.25 -7.07 6.69
CA ILE A 132 10.87 -8.07 5.69
C ILE A 132 12.06 -8.42 4.78
N SER A 133 12.92 -7.46 4.47
CA SER A 133 14.10 -7.71 3.64
C SER A 133 15.08 -8.64 4.35
N ASP A 134 15.36 -8.37 5.61
CA ASP A 134 16.26 -9.17 6.45
C ASP A 134 15.72 -10.59 6.67
N ALA A 135 14.41 -10.74 6.88
CA ALA A 135 13.78 -12.06 7.05
C ALA A 135 13.87 -12.95 5.80
N THR A 136 13.83 -12.36 4.60
CA THR A 136 13.92 -13.13 3.34
C THR A 136 15.34 -13.35 2.84
N ALA A 137 16.34 -12.62 3.36
CA ALA A 137 17.72 -12.72 2.92
C ALA A 137 18.38 -14.08 3.25
N GLY A 138 17.74 -14.90 4.10
CA GLY A 138 18.20 -16.25 4.47
C GLY A 138 17.43 -17.42 3.84
N SER A 139 16.54 -17.19 2.87
CA SER A 139 15.64 -18.23 2.31
C SER A 139 15.83 -18.54 0.83
N TRP A 140 17.02 -18.26 0.26
CA TRP A 140 17.41 -18.66 -1.10
C TRP A 140 18.77 -19.34 -1.11
#